data_AF-A0A6J1QAE5-F1
#
_entry.id   AF-A0A6J1QAE5-F1
#
_cell.length_a   1.000
_cell.length_b   1.000
_cell.length_c   1.000
_cell.angle_alpha   90.00
_cell.angle_beta   90.00
_cell.angle_gamma   90.00
#
_symmetry.space_group_name_H-M   'P 1'
#
loop_
_entity.id
_entity.type
_entity.pdbx_description
1 polymer ?
#
loop_
_entity_poly.entity_id
_entity_poly.type
_entity_poly.pdbx_seq_one_letter_code
_entity_poly.pdbx_strand_id
1 'polypeptide(L)'
;MDLTEQQYIIEGVIYNITTTSEMHKRIRNDHDFALQYVRDNIHTSSHSSQLEFQSESAIENNSNIENIPTSESDANNATMEHSGTWQNSAIKLIFCLYKDHLTLFKNDKIRNEIVWRKIGDGLKEKGYSYTIKQIENKWKN
;
A
#
# COMPACT_ATOMS: atom_id res chain seq x y z
N MET A 1 3.75 -36.10 16.71
CA MET A 1 2.91 -35.17 15.92
C MET A 1 3.74 -34.73 14.76
N ASP A 2 3.29 -35.00 13.55
CA ASP A 2 4.02 -34.61 12.35
C ASP A 2 3.63 -33.17 12.01
N LEU A 3 4.62 -32.28 12.05
CA LEU A 3 4.49 -30.92 11.57
C LEU A 3 4.88 -30.90 10.11
N THR A 4 4.08 -30.23 9.29
CA THR A 4 4.35 -30.05 7.87
C THR A 4 4.38 -28.57 7.55
N GLU A 5 5.30 -28.17 6.67
CA GLU A 5 5.35 -26.81 6.15
C GLU A 5 4.49 -26.73 4.87
N GLN A 6 3.57 -25.77 4.82
CA GLN A 6 2.78 -25.48 3.61
C GLN A 6 2.70 -23.97 3.39
N GLN A 7 2.63 -23.59 2.11
CA GLN A 7 2.54 -22.21 1.69
C GLN A 7 1.08 -21.80 1.43
N TYR A 8 0.69 -20.64 1.94
CA TYR A 8 -0.66 -20.10 1.83
C TYR A 8 -0.63 -18.65 1.35
N ILE A 9 -1.59 -18.26 0.52
CA ILE A 9 -1.81 -16.86 0.13
C ILE A 9 -2.99 -16.34 0.94
N ILE A 10 -2.73 -15.43 1.88
CA ILE A 10 -3.74 -14.83 2.76
C ILE A 10 -3.63 -13.31 2.59
N GLU A 11 -4.71 -12.64 2.19
CA GLU A 11 -4.73 -11.20 1.87
C GLU A 11 -3.68 -10.78 0.82
N GLY A 12 -3.33 -11.70 -0.08
CA GLY A 12 -2.31 -11.46 -1.12
C GLY A 12 -0.86 -11.54 -0.63
N VAL A 13 -0.64 -11.88 0.65
CA VAL A 13 0.68 -12.14 1.22
C VAL A 13 0.90 -13.64 1.30
N ILE A 14 2.09 -14.08 0.92
CA ILE A 14 2.50 -15.48 0.96
C ILE A 14 3.06 -15.80 2.34
N TYR A 15 2.46 -16.76 3.03
CA TYR A 15 2.89 -17.25 4.34
C TYR A 15 3.33 -18.70 4.24
N ASN A 16 4.51 -19.01 4.78
CA ASN A 16 4.96 -20.38 5.00
C ASN A 16 4.59 -20.77 6.44
N ILE A 17 3.68 -21.72 6.58
CA ILE A 17 3.14 -22.13 7.88
C ILE A 17 3.58 -23.55 8.17
N THR A 18 4.27 -23.74 9.30
CA THR A 18 4.64 -25.08 9.79
C THR A 18 3.72 -25.47 10.94
N THR A 19 2.80 -26.39 10.68
CA THR A 19 1.81 -26.83 11.66
C THR A 19 1.32 -28.25 11.39
N THR A 20 0.43 -28.74 12.24
CA THR A 20 -0.17 -30.08 12.10
C THR A 20 -1.13 -30.14 10.91
N SER A 21 -1.29 -31.34 10.32
CA SER A 21 -2.21 -31.55 9.20
C SER A 21 -3.66 -31.11 9.48
N GLU A 22 -4.10 -31.19 10.73
CA GLU A 22 -5.43 -30.72 11.15
C GLU A 22 -5.54 -29.19 11.09
N MET A 23 -4.50 -28.47 11.51
CA MET A 23 -4.46 -27.02 11.39
C MET A 23 -4.41 -26.57 9.93
N HIS A 24 -3.64 -27.25 9.07
CA HIS A 24 -3.61 -26.98 7.63
C HIS A 24 -4.97 -27.12 6.96
N LYS A 25 -5.78 -28.11 7.36
CA LYS A 25 -7.16 -28.26 6.89
C LYS A 25 -8.02 -27.07 7.29
N ARG A 26 -7.89 -26.60 8.53
CA ARG A 26 -8.65 -25.44 9.02
C ARG A 26 -8.24 -24.15 8.30
N ILE A 27 -6.94 -23.90 8.15
CA ILE A 27 -6.41 -22.73 7.40
C ILE A 27 -6.93 -22.72 5.95
N ARG A 28 -7.08 -23.90 5.33
CA ARG A 28 -7.58 -24.01 3.95
C ARG A 28 -9.08 -23.80 3.83
N ASN A 29 -9.86 -24.29 4.80
CA ASN A 29 -11.31 -24.33 4.71
C ASN A 29 -11.99 -23.11 5.36
N ASP A 30 -11.31 -22.44 6.27
CA ASP A 30 -11.83 -21.31 7.05
C ASP A 30 -10.90 -20.11 6.91
N HIS A 31 -11.39 -19.11 6.18
CA HIS A 31 -10.65 -17.89 5.89
C HIS A 31 -10.45 -17.02 7.13
N ASP A 32 -11.46 -16.93 8.01
CA ASP A 32 -11.37 -16.14 9.24
C ASP A 32 -10.38 -16.79 10.21
N PHE A 33 -10.38 -18.12 10.29
CA PHE A 33 -9.37 -18.87 11.04
C PHE A 33 -7.96 -18.63 10.47
N ALA A 34 -7.79 -18.63 9.15
CA ALA A 34 -6.48 -18.38 8.53
C ALA A 34 -5.93 -16.99 8.89
N LEU A 35 -6.78 -15.95 8.86
CA LEU A 35 -6.43 -14.59 9.26
C LEU A 35 -6.03 -14.51 10.73
N GLN A 36 -6.83 -15.11 11.61
CA GLN A 36 -6.57 -15.12 13.04
C GLN A 36 -5.30 -15.90 13.37
N TYR A 37 -5.10 -17.05 12.72
CA TYR A 37 -3.92 -17.88 12.90
C TYR A 37 -2.64 -17.13 12.57
N VAL A 38 -2.59 -16.43 11.44
CA VAL A 38 -1.43 -15.61 11.05
C VAL A 38 -1.24 -14.45 12.02
N ARG A 39 -2.31 -13.77 12.43
CA ARG A 39 -2.23 -12.66 13.40
C ARG A 39 -1.64 -13.10 14.74
N ASP A 40 -2.08 -14.24 15.25
CA ASP A 40 -1.69 -14.70 16.59
C ASP A 40 -0.33 -15.41 16.62
N ASN A 41 0.02 -16.12 15.54
CA ASN A 41 1.20 -17.00 15.52
C ASN A 41 2.37 -16.43 14.72
N ILE A 42 2.14 -15.48 13.80
CA ILE A 42 3.18 -14.91 12.93
C ILE A 42 3.47 -13.45 13.31
N HIS A 43 2.51 -12.74 13.92
CA HIS A 43 2.60 -11.31 14.23
C HIS A 43 3.04 -10.95 15.66
N THR A 44 3.82 -11.80 16.34
CA THR A 44 4.45 -11.43 17.63
C THR A 44 5.79 -10.67 17.49
N SER A 45 6.17 -10.25 16.29
CA SER A 45 7.27 -9.28 16.10
C SER A 45 6.74 -7.95 15.57
N SER A 46 6.00 -7.22 16.41
CA SER A 46 5.99 -5.76 16.32
C SER A 46 7.26 -5.20 16.97
N HIS A 47 8.43 -5.56 16.45
CA HIS A 47 9.63 -4.73 16.52
C HIS A 47 10.65 -5.21 15.48
N SER A 48 10.90 -4.34 14.49
CA SER A 48 12.09 -4.28 13.63
C SER A 48 12.48 -5.53 12.85
N SER A 49 12.36 -5.47 11.52
CA SER A 49 13.50 -5.65 10.58
C SER A 49 13.04 -5.39 9.15
N GLN A 50 13.26 -4.14 8.73
CA GLN A 50 13.96 -3.79 7.50
C GLN A 50 14.38 -5.00 6.63
N LEU A 51 13.68 -5.21 5.51
CA LEU A 51 14.26 -5.83 4.33
C LEU A 51 14.49 -4.70 3.32
N GLU A 52 15.67 -4.09 3.45
CA GLU A 52 16.32 -3.36 2.37
C GLU A 52 16.51 -4.30 1.20
N PHE A 53 15.81 -4.04 0.10
CA PHE A 53 16.30 -4.48 -1.20
C PHE A 53 17.49 -3.57 -1.55
N GLN A 54 18.70 -4.11 -1.40
CA GLN A 54 19.89 -3.58 -2.04
C GLN A 54 19.75 -3.80 -3.55
N SER A 55 19.58 -2.71 -4.29
CA SER A 55 19.99 -2.65 -5.69
C SER A 55 20.99 -1.51 -5.81
N GLU A 56 22.24 -1.90 -6.05
CA GLU A 56 23.44 -1.05 -6.14
C GLU A 56 23.22 0.16 -7.04
N SER A 57 23.56 1.32 -6.47
CA SER A 57 23.70 2.59 -7.13
C SER A 57 25.09 2.70 -7.77
N ALA A 58 25.13 3.04 -9.05
CA ALA A 58 26.28 3.68 -9.68
C ALA A 58 25.80 4.91 -10.43
N ILE A 59 25.63 6.04 -9.73
CA ILE A 59 25.72 7.37 -10.33
C ILE A 59 26.49 8.26 -9.36
N GLU A 60 27.80 8.30 -9.55
CA GLU A 60 28.60 9.49 -9.27
C GLU A 60 28.17 10.58 -10.27
N ASN A 61 27.73 11.74 -9.79
CA ASN A 61 28.52 12.95 -9.92
C ASN A 61 27.86 14.17 -9.29
N ASN A 62 28.65 14.74 -8.40
CA ASN A 62 28.50 15.97 -7.64
C ASN A 62 28.39 17.21 -8.56
N SER A 63 27.57 18.20 -8.19
CA SER A 63 27.98 19.60 -7.92
C SER A 63 26.96 20.69 -8.33
N ASN A 64 26.40 21.33 -7.30
CA ASN A 64 26.28 22.78 -7.08
C ASN A 64 25.56 23.75 -8.05
N ILE A 65 24.50 24.36 -7.47
CA ILE A 65 24.26 25.81 -7.24
C ILE A 65 23.59 26.67 -8.34
N GLU A 66 22.47 27.26 -7.90
CA GLU A 66 21.82 28.54 -8.26
C GLU A 66 21.59 28.90 -9.74
N ASN A 67 20.32 29.00 -10.14
CA ASN A 67 19.69 30.33 -10.29
C ASN A 67 18.19 30.23 -10.60
N ILE A 68 17.39 30.98 -9.85
CA ILE A 68 16.02 31.35 -10.20
C ILE A 68 16.12 32.47 -11.24
N PRO A 69 15.36 32.39 -12.35
CA PRO A 69 14.43 33.50 -12.57
C PRO A 69 13.05 33.01 -13.03
N THR A 70 12.07 33.64 -12.42
CA THR A 70 10.68 33.83 -12.82
C THR A 70 10.51 33.95 -14.34
N SER A 71 9.64 33.13 -14.93
CA SER A 71 8.97 33.43 -16.20
C SER A 71 7.70 32.60 -16.30
N GLU A 72 6.57 33.30 -16.23
CA GLU A 72 5.25 32.80 -16.62
C GLU A 72 5.29 32.47 -18.12
N SER A 73 4.98 31.24 -18.49
CA SER A 73 4.38 30.87 -19.79
C SER A 73 3.92 29.43 -19.75
N ASP A 74 2.62 29.28 -20.00
CA ASP A 74 1.93 28.03 -20.30
C ASP A 74 2.64 27.16 -21.33
N ALA A 75 2.46 25.84 -21.18
CA ALA A 75 2.30 24.82 -22.22
C ALA A 75 3.19 23.56 -22.04
N ASN A 76 2.56 22.56 -21.42
CA ASN A 76 2.43 21.18 -21.92
C ASN A 76 3.56 20.14 -21.72
N ASN A 77 3.07 18.95 -21.32
CA ASN A 77 3.65 17.60 -21.35
C ASN A 77 4.35 17.15 -20.04
N ALA A 78 3.78 16.32 -19.17
CA ALA A 78 2.99 15.13 -19.44
C ALA A 78 1.78 14.98 -18.50
N THR A 79 0.61 15.41 -18.97
CA THR A 79 -0.67 14.92 -18.47
C THR A 79 -0.83 13.51 -19.03
N MET A 80 -0.38 12.50 -18.29
CA MET A 80 -0.73 11.12 -18.61
C MET A 80 -2.20 10.93 -18.20
N GLU A 81 -3.11 11.27 -19.12
CA GLU A 81 -4.49 10.81 -19.06
C GLU A 81 -4.49 9.26 -19.13
N HIS A 82 -4.39 8.61 -17.97
CA HIS A 82 -4.81 7.23 -17.84
C HIS A 82 -6.33 7.18 -17.85
N SER A 83 -6.88 7.32 -19.05
CA SER A 83 -8.21 6.83 -19.37
C SER A 83 -8.21 5.30 -19.18
N GLY A 84 -8.87 4.84 -18.12
CA GLY A 84 -9.75 3.66 -18.24
C GLY A 84 -9.49 2.44 -17.37
N THR A 85 -8.35 2.26 -16.72
CA THR A 85 -8.13 1.02 -15.94
C THR A 85 -7.41 1.27 -14.64
N TRP A 86 -8.18 1.39 -13.57
CA TRP A 86 -7.67 1.33 -12.21
C TRP A 86 -7.10 -0.07 -11.97
N GLN A 87 -5.86 -0.15 -11.52
CA GLN A 87 -5.29 -1.44 -11.14
C GLN A 87 -6.03 -1.97 -9.92
N ASN A 88 -6.37 -3.26 -9.90
CA ASN A 88 -7.05 -3.88 -8.76
C ASN A 88 -6.26 -3.71 -7.45
N SER A 89 -4.93 -3.74 -7.53
CA SER A 89 -4.04 -3.43 -6.40
C SER A 89 -4.18 -2.00 -5.92
N ALA A 90 -4.28 -1.02 -6.83
CA ALA A 90 -4.51 0.38 -6.48
C ALA A 90 -5.88 0.59 -5.81
N ILE A 91 -6.93 -0.08 -6.31
CA ILE A 91 -8.27 -0.04 -5.71
C ILE A 91 -8.24 -0.62 -4.30
N LYS A 92 -7.66 -1.82 -4.13
CA LYS A 92 -7.51 -2.45 -2.81
C LYS A 92 -6.74 -1.54 -1.85
N LEU A 93 -5.69 -0.89 -2.32
CA LEU A 93 -4.89 0.04 -1.53
C LEU A 93 -5.72 1.26 -1.08
N ILE A 94 -6.56 1.82 -1.95
CA ILE A 94 -7.50 2.89 -1.57
C ILE A 94 -8.41 2.43 -0.42
N PHE A 95 -8.97 1.22 -0.51
CA PHE A 95 -9.83 0.68 0.56
C PHE A 95 -9.09 0.51 1.89
N CYS A 96 -7.85 0.01 1.86
CA CYS A 96 -7.02 -0.12 3.06
C CYS A 96 -6.74 1.24 3.69
N LEU A 97 -6.20 2.18 2.90
CA LEU A 97 -5.85 3.53 3.37
C LEU A 97 -7.08 4.29 3.87
N TYR A 98 -8.24 4.12 3.21
CA TYR A 98 -9.49 4.73 3.66
C TYR A 98 -9.95 4.19 5.03
N LYS A 99 -9.88 2.87 5.24
CA LYS A 99 -10.22 2.25 6.54
C LYS A 99 -9.32 2.76 7.66
N ASP A 100 -8.02 2.85 7.39
CA ASP A 100 -7.02 3.34 8.36
C ASP A 100 -7.25 4.82 8.71
N HIS A 101 -7.74 5.61 7.76
CA HIS A 101 -8.02 7.03 7.93
C HIS A 101 -9.50 7.36 8.22
N LEU A 102 -10.35 6.35 8.44
CA LEU A 102 -11.79 6.55 8.71
C LEU A 102 -12.04 7.41 9.96
N THR A 103 -11.18 7.29 10.97
CA THR A 103 -11.23 8.10 12.19
C THR A 103 -10.92 9.57 11.92
N LEU A 104 -10.09 9.87 10.91
CA LEU A 104 -9.77 11.24 10.49
C LEU A 104 -10.93 11.87 9.71
N PHE A 105 -11.69 11.08 8.94
CA PHE A 105 -12.91 11.54 8.27
C PHE A 105 -14.05 11.88 9.24
N LYS A 106 -14.09 11.22 10.41
CA LYS A 106 -15.08 11.51 11.47
C LYS A 106 -14.69 12.69 12.36
N ASN A 107 -13.51 13.25 12.16
CA ASN A 107 -13.00 14.35 12.97
C ASN A 107 -13.33 15.68 12.28
N ASP A 108 -14.29 16.43 12.83
CA ASP A 108 -14.72 17.74 12.31
C ASP A 108 -13.61 18.79 12.27
N LYS A 109 -12.48 18.56 12.95
CA LYS A 109 -11.31 19.45 12.93
C LYS A 109 -10.43 19.24 11.70
N ILE A 110 -10.60 18.14 10.96
CA ILE A 110 -9.76 17.78 9.82
C ILE A 110 -10.59 17.89 8.55
N ARG A 111 -10.13 18.72 7.60
CA ARG A 111 -10.78 18.82 6.30
C ARG A 111 -10.58 17.50 5.55
N ASN A 112 -11.65 16.96 4.96
CA ASN A 112 -11.63 15.72 4.16
C ASN A 112 -10.57 15.77 3.04
N GLU A 113 -10.32 16.95 2.47
CA GLU A 113 -9.26 17.18 1.48
C GLU A 113 -7.86 16.78 1.99
N ILE A 114 -7.58 17.02 3.28
CA ILE A 114 -6.30 16.64 3.90
C ILE A 114 -6.21 15.12 4.02
N VAL A 115 -7.32 14.46 4.34
CA VAL A 115 -7.38 13.00 4.45
C VAL A 115 -7.18 12.34 3.08
N TRP A 116 -7.82 12.87 2.04
CA TRP A 116 -7.63 12.40 0.67
C TRP A 116 -6.21 12.64 0.16
N ARG A 117 -5.57 13.74 0.57
CA ARG A 117 -4.15 13.99 0.28
C ARG A 117 -3.27 12.90 0.89
N LYS A 118 -3.48 12.56 2.17
CA LYS A 118 -2.74 11.47 2.83
C LYS A 118 -2.94 10.12 2.14
N ILE A 119 -4.16 9.82 1.70
CA ILE A 119 -4.44 8.62 0.91
C ILE A 119 -3.65 8.66 -0.40
N GLY A 120 -3.70 9.78 -1.13
CA GLY A 120 -2.94 9.96 -2.38
C GLY A 120 -1.42 9.85 -2.21
N ASP A 121 -0.88 10.39 -1.12
CA ASP A 121 0.54 10.25 -0.77
C ASP A 121 0.88 8.77 -0.52
N GLY A 122 0.03 8.02 0.20
CA GLY A 122 0.20 6.58 0.40
C GLY A 122 0.11 5.74 -0.88
N LEU A 123 -0.70 6.17 -1.86
CA LEU A 123 -0.70 5.58 -3.20
C LEU A 123 0.60 5.87 -3.95
N LYS A 124 1.08 7.11 -3.91
CA LYS A 124 2.32 7.54 -4.56
C LYS A 124 3.54 6.80 -4.03
N GLU A 125 3.62 6.59 -2.71
CA GLU A 125 4.66 5.79 -2.07
C GLU A 125 4.70 4.34 -2.57
N LYS A 126 3.56 3.80 -2.99
CA LYS A 126 3.46 2.45 -3.57
C LYS A 126 3.62 2.42 -5.10
N GLY A 127 4.03 3.54 -5.70
CA GLY A 127 4.24 3.67 -7.14
C GLY A 127 2.99 4.01 -7.94
N TYR A 128 1.89 4.36 -7.28
CA TYR A 128 0.63 4.77 -7.93
C TYR A 128 0.51 6.29 -7.99
N SER A 129 0.67 6.84 -9.19
CA SER A 129 0.51 8.28 -9.43
C SER A 129 -0.94 8.60 -9.83
N TYR A 130 -1.80 8.85 -8.82
CA TYR A 130 -3.15 9.36 -9.02
C TYR A 130 -3.32 10.73 -8.34
N THR A 131 -4.07 11.62 -8.98
CA THR A 131 -4.44 12.90 -8.37
C THR A 131 -5.51 12.69 -7.29
N ILE A 132 -5.55 13.59 -6.31
CA ILE A 132 -6.56 13.60 -5.25
C ILE A 132 -7.98 13.55 -5.83
N LYS A 133 -8.24 14.34 -6.89
CA LYS A 133 -9.53 14.36 -7.59
C LYS A 133 -9.88 13.02 -8.24
N GLN A 134 -8.90 12.32 -8.82
CA GLN A 134 -9.13 10.98 -9.39
C GLN A 134 -9.47 9.96 -8.32
N ILE A 135 -8.76 9.98 -7.18
CA ILE A 135 -9.01 9.09 -6.04
C ILE A 135 -10.40 9.36 -5.46
N GLU A 136 -10.74 10.63 -5.24
CA GLU A 136 -12.06 11.03 -4.72
C GLU A 136 -13.18 10.65 -5.68
N ASN A 137 -13.03 10.93 -6.98
CA ASN A 137 -14.01 10.53 -7.99
C ASN A 137 -14.14 9.01 -8.06
N LYS A 138 -13.05 8.25 -7.90
CA LYS A 138 -13.09 6.79 -7.89
C LYS A 138 -13.74 6.23 -6.64
N TRP A 139 -13.64 6.90 -5.50
CA TRP A 139 -14.34 6.49 -4.28
C TRP A 139 -15.84 6.74 -4.37
N LYS A 140 -16.26 7.81 -5.05
CA LYS A 140 -17.68 8.18 -5.19
C LYS A 140 -18.43 7.40 -6.28
N ASN A 141 -17.74 6.84 -7.27
CA ASN A 141 -18.32 6.02 -8.36
C ASN A 141 -18.17 4.53 -8.08
#